data_AF-A0A8B7P457-F1
#
_entry.id   AF-A0A8B7P457-F1
#
_cell.length_a   1.000
_cell.length_b   1.000
_cell.length_c   1.000
_cell.angle_alpha   90.00
_cell.angle_beta   90.00
_cell.angle_gamma   90.00
#
_symmetry.space_group_name_H-M   'P 1'
#
loop_
_entity.id
_entity.type
_entity.pdbx_description
1 polymer ?
#
loop_
_entity_poly.entity_id
_entity_poly.type
_entity_poly.pdbx_seq_one_letter_code
_entity_poly.pdbx_strand_id
1 'polypeptide(L)'
;MSRGLVLFIVAAAAASAQAAYSACYLALSDARNAVEKTASPACSPQYTADIEKFMANPNCSYFAKLYDAATCDPIVARFSKCMVKAAKLLQGGNTFNDAAFKATTLLNKCSADAKFIAAYPTCKNSTMKYMNLNRLFQCLMKAVY
;
A
#
# COMPACT_ATOMS: atom_id res chain seq x y z
N MET A 1 -38.30 -32.05 -40.87
CA MET A 1 -37.19 -31.14 -40.52
C MET A 1 -37.78 -29.80 -40.12
N SER A 2 -37.90 -29.52 -38.81
CA SER A 2 -38.30 -28.20 -38.30
C SER A 2 -37.14 -27.61 -37.53
N ARG A 3 -36.61 -26.51 -38.07
CA ARG A 3 -35.50 -25.72 -37.56
C ARG A 3 -36.00 -24.68 -36.55
N GLY A 4 -35.19 -24.45 -35.51
CA GLY A 4 -35.13 -23.20 -34.73
C GLY A 4 -36.19 -23.10 -33.63
N LEU A 5 -35.91 -22.54 -32.46
CA LEU A 5 -34.88 -21.59 -32.06
C LEU A 5 -34.60 -21.80 -30.56
N VAL A 6 -33.35 -22.03 -30.16
CA VAL A 6 -32.95 -22.02 -28.74
C VAL A 6 -32.56 -20.59 -28.40
N LEU A 7 -33.38 -19.93 -27.56
CA LEU A 7 -33.10 -18.58 -27.05
C LEU A 7 -32.01 -18.67 -25.97
N PHE A 8 -30.79 -18.28 -26.31
CA PHE A 8 -29.74 -18.02 -25.32
C PHE A 8 -30.00 -16.66 -24.67
N ILE A 9 -30.48 -16.69 -23.43
CA ILE A 9 -30.60 -15.49 -22.60
C ILE A 9 -29.21 -15.17 -22.07
N VAL A 10 -28.52 -14.25 -22.74
CA VAL A 10 -27.32 -13.63 -22.20
C VAL A 10 -27.77 -12.59 -21.17
N ALA A 11 -27.63 -12.94 -19.89
CA ALA A 11 -27.81 -11.98 -18.81
C ALA A 11 -26.66 -10.97 -18.86
N ALA A 12 -26.90 -9.83 -19.51
CA ALA A 12 -26.03 -8.67 -19.39
C ALA A 12 -26.28 -8.03 -18.02
N ALA A 13 -25.40 -8.32 -17.05
CA ALA A 13 -25.35 -7.55 -15.82
C ALA A 13 -24.94 -6.11 -16.17
N ALA A 14 -25.91 -5.19 -16.13
CA ALA A 14 -25.65 -3.76 -16.22
C ALA A 14 -24.88 -3.33 -14.96
N ALA A 15 -23.54 -3.35 -15.05
CA ALA A 15 -22.69 -2.72 -14.05
C ALA A 15 -22.90 -1.20 -14.14
N SER A 16 -23.55 -0.63 -13.13
CA SER A 16 -23.66 0.82 -12.95
C SER A 16 -22.25 1.43 -12.95
N ALA A 17 -21.99 2.33 -13.90
CA ALA A 17 -20.70 2.96 -14.17
C ALA A 17 -20.30 4.03 -13.14
N GLN A 18 -20.44 3.75 -11.84
CA GLN A 18 -19.55 4.37 -10.87
C GLN A 18 -18.23 3.61 -11.02
N ALA A 19 -17.13 4.29 -11.32
CA ALA A 19 -15.81 3.67 -11.23
C ALA A 19 -15.56 3.29 -9.77
N ALA A 20 -16.06 2.12 -9.37
CA ALA A 20 -15.83 1.58 -8.05
C ALA A 20 -14.33 1.39 -7.90
N TYR A 21 -13.79 1.80 -6.76
CA TYR A 21 -12.39 1.52 -6.44
C TYR A 21 -12.09 0.05 -6.69
N SER A 22 -10.93 -0.23 -7.29
CA SER A 22 -10.52 -1.61 -7.53
C SER A 22 -10.44 -2.37 -6.19
N ALA A 23 -10.71 -3.67 -6.22
CA ALA A 23 -10.60 -4.50 -5.02
C ALA A 23 -9.18 -4.41 -4.39
N CYS A 24 -8.15 -4.22 -5.22
CA CYS A 24 -6.79 -3.99 -4.75
C CYS A 24 -6.62 -2.61 -4.09
N TYR A 25 -7.22 -1.54 -4.63
CA TYR A 25 -7.19 -0.23 -3.99
C TYR A 25 -7.79 -0.27 -2.58
N LEU A 26 -8.97 -0.89 -2.45
CA LEU A 26 -9.63 -1.05 -1.16
C LEU A 26 -8.78 -1.88 -0.20
N ALA A 27 -8.22 -3.00 -0.66
CA ALA A 27 -7.33 -3.84 0.15
C ALA A 27 -6.08 -3.09 0.64
N LEU A 28 -5.48 -2.24 -0.20
CA LEU A 28 -4.35 -1.39 0.18
C LEU A 28 -4.75 -0.34 1.22
N SER A 29 -5.90 0.31 1.05
CA SER A 29 -6.41 1.33 1.97
C SER A 29 -6.73 0.74 3.35
N ASP A 30 -7.44 -0.39 3.37
CA ASP A 30 -7.78 -1.12 4.59
C ASP A 30 -6.52 -1.60 5.33
N ALA A 31 -5.57 -2.19 4.58
CA ALA A 31 -4.31 -2.66 5.14
C ALA A 31 -3.47 -1.52 5.71
N ARG A 32 -3.41 -0.37 5.02
CA ARG A 32 -2.73 0.84 5.52
C ARG A 32 -3.32 1.26 6.87
N ASN A 33 -4.65 1.39 6.95
CA ASN A 33 -5.33 1.80 8.18
C ASN A 33 -5.11 0.79 9.31
N ALA A 34 -5.15 -0.51 9.02
CA ALA A 34 -4.90 -1.57 10.00
C ALA A 34 -3.47 -1.54 10.54
N VAL A 35 -2.47 -1.37 9.66
CA VAL A 35 -1.07 -1.22 10.05
C VAL A 35 -0.86 0.05 10.87
N GLU A 36 -1.38 1.20 10.43
CA GLU A 36 -1.27 2.45 11.19
C GLU A 36 -1.87 2.32 12.59
N LYS A 37 -3.05 1.72 12.71
CA LYS A 37 -3.74 1.52 13.99
C LYS A 37 -2.97 0.59 14.95
N THR A 38 -2.29 -0.42 14.43
CA THR A 38 -1.65 -1.47 15.25
C THR A 38 -0.17 -1.22 15.52
N ALA A 39 0.58 -0.75 14.52
CA ALA A 39 2.02 -0.56 14.63
C ALA A 39 2.41 0.84 15.14
N SER A 40 1.64 1.88 14.82
CA SER A 40 1.98 3.26 15.21
C SER A 40 2.07 3.44 16.73
N PRO A 41 1.09 2.97 17.54
CA PRO A 41 1.15 3.14 18.99
C PRO A 41 2.37 2.46 19.65
N ALA A 42 2.87 1.37 19.06
CA ALA A 42 4.05 0.67 19.57
C ALA A 42 5.36 1.43 19.31
N CYS A 43 5.37 2.36 18.35
CA CYS A 43 6.58 3.02 17.86
C CYS A 43 6.61 4.52 18.17
N SER A 44 5.48 5.22 18.04
CA SER A 44 5.42 6.68 18.19
C SER A 44 6.07 7.22 19.47
N PRO A 45 5.87 6.63 20.67
CA PRO A 45 6.47 7.15 21.90
C PRO A 45 8.00 7.23 21.87
N GLN A 46 8.67 6.36 21.11
CA GLN A 46 10.13 6.33 21.01
C GLN A 46 10.69 7.30 19.95
N TYR A 47 9.84 7.77 19.03
CA TYR A 47 10.25 8.51 17.84
C TYR A 47 9.48 9.83 17.68
N THR A 48 8.89 10.37 18.74
CA THR A 48 8.11 11.62 18.71
C THR A 48 8.88 12.77 18.04
N ALA A 49 10.14 13.01 18.42
CA ALA A 49 10.94 14.08 17.83
C ALA A 49 11.20 13.91 16.32
N ASP A 50 11.43 12.66 15.87
CA ASP A 50 11.62 12.34 14.44
C ASP A 50 10.30 12.59 13.68
N ILE A 51 9.16 12.21 14.26
CA ILE A 51 7.81 12.45 13.70
C ILE A 51 7.51 13.94 13.63
N GLU A 52 7.74 14.70 14.70
CA GLU A 52 7.53 16.16 14.74
C GLU A 52 8.38 16.87 13.69
N LYS A 53 9.66 16.50 13.57
CA LYS A 53 10.57 17.05 12.56
C LYS A 53 10.09 16.76 11.13
N PHE A 54 9.56 15.56 10.90
CA PHE A 54 8.99 15.20 9.61
C PHE A 54 7.74 16.02 9.28
N MET A 55 6.83 16.14 10.25
CA MET A 55 5.58 16.89 10.09
C MET A 55 5.80 18.39 9.92
N ALA A 56 6.83 18.95 10.56
CA ALA A 56 7.21 20.36 10.43
C ALA A 56 7.87 20.69 9.08
N ASN A 57 8.32 19.71 8.31
CA ASN A 57 8.97 19.94 7.03
C ASN A 57 7.94 19.96 5.89
N PRO A 58 7.73 21.09 5.20
CA PRO A 58 6.71 21.22 4.16
C PRO A 58 6.94 20.30 2.94
N ASN A 59 8.19 19.85 2.72
CA ASN A 59 8.53 18.94 1.62
C ASN A 59 8.22 17.46 1.95
N CYS A 60 7.85 17.17 3.20
CA CYS A 60 7.63 15.81 3.71
C CYS A 60 6.16 15.43 3.85
N SER A 61 5.22 16.30 3.44
CA SER A 61 3.83 15.91 3.37
C SER A 61 3.65 14.78 2.36
N TYR A 62 3.08 13.64 2.79
CA TYR A 62 2.73 12.54 1.90
C TYR A 62 1.72 12.94 0.80
N PHE A 63 1.04 14.08 0.99
CA PHE A 63 0.11 14.68 0.03
C PHE A 63 0.71 15.88 -0.73
N ALA A 64 1.99 16.19 -0.54
CA ALA A 64 2.68 17.21 -1.32
C ALA A 64 2.66 16.84 -2.81
N LYS A 65 2.57 17.86 -3.67
CA LYS A 65 2.65 17.69 -5.13
C LYS A 65 3.92 16.95 -5.56
N LEU A 66 5.02 17.19 -4.83
CA LEU A 66 6.29 16.49 -4.97
C LEU A 66 6.83 16.19 -3.57
N TYR A 67 6.88 14.92 -3.20
CA TYR A 67 7.50 14.46 -1.95
C TYR A 67 9.02 14.35 -2.13
N ASP A 68 9.80 15.04 -1.29
CA ASP A 68 11.26 14.94 -1.32
C ASP A 68 11.75 13.72 -0.55
N ALA A 69 11.85 12.59 -1.25
CA ALA A 69 12.30 11.34 -0.65
C ALA A 69 13.69 11.39 -0.03
N ALA A 70 14.61 12.18 -0.60
CA ALA A 70 15.99 12.25 -0.13
C ALA A 70 16.07 12.98 1.21
N THR A 71 15.24 14.01 1.41
CA THR A 71 15.17 14.75 2.67
C THR A 71 14.30 14.05 3.71
N CYS A 72 13.15 13.52 3.29
CA CYS A 72 12.08 13.14 4.21
C CYS A 72 12.19 11.72 4.75
N ASP A 73 12.54 10.76 3.90
CA ASP A 73 12.62 9.37 4.33
C ASP A 73 13.67 9.10 5.41
N PRO A 74 14.88 9.72 5.38
CA PRO A 74 15.85 9.57 6.47
C PRO A 74 15.33 10.05 7.83
N ILE A 75 14.50 11.10 7.86
CA ILE A 75 13.97 11.67 9.12
C ILE A 75 13.14 10.62 9.86
N VAL A 76 12.28 9.89 9.15
CA VAL A 76 11.37 8.89 9.72
C VAL A 76 11.86 7.46 9.57
N ALA A 77 13.10 7.21 9.14
CA ALA A 77 13.59 5.87 8.82
C ALA A 77 13.53 4.93 10.03
N ARG A 78 13.90 5.42 11.22
CA ARG A 78 13.87 4.62 12.46
C ARG A 78 12.44 4.29 12.90
N PHE A 79 11.56 5.28 12.89
CA PHE A 79 10.13 5.10 13.13
C PHE A 79 9.52 4.10 12.13
N SER A 80 9.80 4.27 10.83
CA SER A 80 9.30 3.41 9.75
C SER A 80 9.81 1.97 9.90
N LYS A 81 11.08 1.77 10.24
CA LYS A 81 11.61 0.44 10.54
C LYS A 81 10.94 -0.19 11.76
N CYS A 82 10.64 0.58 12.81
CA CYS A 82 9.85 0.12 13.95
C CYS A 82 8.45 -0.33 13.51
N MET A 83 7.77 0.46 12.67
CA MET A 83 6.45 0.12 12.12
C MET A 83 6.47 -1.21 11.39
N VAL A 84 7.44 -1.42 10.48
CA VAL A 84 7.61 -2.67 9.73
C VAL A 84 7.88 -3.85 10.68
N LYS A 85 8.67 -3.63 11.75
CA LYS A 85 8.91 -4.64 12.78
C LYS A 85 7.63 -4.99 13.55
N ALA A 86 6.89 -3.99 14.01
CA ALA A 86 5.65 -4.16 14.77
C ALA A 86 4.57 -4.86 13.93
N ALA A 87 4.52 -4.58 12.62
CA ALA A 87 3.67 -5.27 11.66
C ALA A 87 4.13 -6.69 11.31
N LYS A 88 5.24 -7.17 11.89
CA LYS A 88 5.86 -8.48 11.60
C LYS A 88 6.24 -8.67 10.12
N LEU A 89 6.66 -7.57 9.48
CA LEU A 89 7.04 -7.52 8.07
C LEU A 89 8.56 -7.47 7.85
N LEU A 90 9.35 -7.79 8.88
CA LEU A 90 10.78 -8.02 8.73
C LEU A 90 11.06 -9.52 8.60
N GLN A 91 11.97 -9.87 7.69
CA GLN A 91 12.60 -11.19 7.64
C GLN A 91 14.07 -11.08 8.10
N GLY A 92 14.81 -12.19 7.99
CA GLY A 92 16.24 -12.24 8.31
C GLY A 92 17.03 -11.05 7.76
N GLY A 93 18.02 -10.60 8.54
CA GLY A 93 18.83 -9.42 8.18
C GLY A 93 18.09 -8.08 8.28
N ASN A 94 16.93 -8.01 8.96
CA ASN A 94 16.08 -6.81 9.03
C ASN A 94 15.64 -6.28 7.66
N THR A 95 15.44 -7.19 6.70
CA THR A 95 14.96 -6.84 5.36
C THR A 95 13.44 -6.92 5.31
N PHE A 96 12.82 -6.14 4.40
CA PHE A 96 11.37 -6.17 4.22
C PHE A 96 10.92 -7.52 3.64
N ASN A 97 9.93 -8.15 4.27
CA ASN A 97 9.36 -9.41 3.83
C ASN A 97 8.21 -9.16 2.86
N ASP A 98 8.50 -9.15 1.56
CA ASP A 98 7.50 -8.86 0.52
C ASP A 98 6.44 -9.95 0.38
N ALA A 99 6.80 -11.20 0.61
CA ALA A 99 5.87 -12.32 0.63
C ALA A 99 4.86 -12.17 1.78
N ALA A 100 5.33 -11.84 2.99
CA ALA A 100 4.46 -11.57 4.12
C ALA A 100 3.56 -10.35 3.88
N PHE A 101 4.09 -9.26 3.33
CA PHE A 101 3.27 -8.10 2.99
C PHE A 101 2.11 -8.47 2.06
N LYS A 102 2.38 -9.23 0.99
CA LYS A 102 1.32 -9.66 0.06
C LYS A 102 0.34 -10.66 0.70
N ALA A 103 0.85 -11.65 1.42
CA ALA A 103 0.05 -12.76 1.94
C ALA A 103 -0.73 -12.41 3.22
N THR A 104 -0.12 -11.69 4.16
CA THR A 104 -0.72 -11.42 5.47
C THR A 104 -1.32 -10.02 5.57
N THR A 105 -0.66 -9.02 4.98
CA THR A 105 -1.13 -7.62 5.05
C THR A 105 -2.18 -7.34 3.99
N LEU A 106 -1.98 -7.81 2.75
CA LEU A 106 -2.96 -7.63 1.67
C LEU A 106 -3.90 -8.82 1.46
N LEU A 107 -3.71 -9.92 2.21
CA LEU A 107 -4.50 -11.15 2.09
C LEU A 107 -4.60 -11.67 0.65
N ASN A 108 -3.54 -11.48 -0.15
CA ASN A 108 -3.47 -11.80 -1.58
C ASN A 108 -4.55 -11.13 -2.46
N LYS A 109 -5.29 -10.13 -1.96
CA LYS A 109 -6.38 -9.47 -2.70
C LYS A 109 -5.90 -8.68 -3.93
N CYS A 110 -4.61 -8.37 -4.00
CA CYS A 110 -3.98 -7.68 -5.12
C CYS A 110 -3.24 -8.62 -6.10
N SER A 111 -3.21 -9.93 -5.85
CA SER A 111 -2.30 -10.85 -6.57
C SER A 111 -2.61 -11.01 -8.06
N ALA A 112 -3.83 -10.72 -8.49
CA ALA A 112 -4.25 -10.74 -9.90
C ALA A 112 -4.36 -9.34 -10.53
N ASP A 113 -4.11 -8.27 -9.77
CA ASP A 113 -4.24 -6.91 -10.28
C ASP A 113 -3.00 -6.53 -11.11
N ALA A 114 -3.19 -6.35 -12.42
CA ALA A 114 -2.10 -6.07 -13.36
C ALA A 114 -1.38 -4.75 -13.06
N LYS A 115 -2.11 -3.71 -12.62
CA LYS A 115 -1.51 -2.42 -12.25
C LYS A 115 -0.65 -2.56 -11.00
N PHE A 116 -1.12 -3.32 -10.01
CA PHE A 116 -0.34 -3.65 -8.81
C PHE A 116 0.94 -4.41 -9.16
N ILE A 117 0.83 -5.49 -9.95
CA ILE A 117 1.99 -6.31 -10.36
C ILE A 117 3.04 -5.45 -11.05
N ALA A 118 2.62 -4.59 -11.99
CA ALA A 118 3.52 -3.71 -12.73
C ALA A 118 4.19 -2.65 -11.83
N ALA A 119 3.45 -2.06 -10.89
CA ALA A 119 3.96 -0.99 -10.03
C ALA A 119 4.81 -1.48 -8.85
N TYR A 120 4.58 -2.72 -8.38
CA TYR A 120 5.18 -3.22 -7.13
C TYR A 120 6.71 -3.11 -7.08
N PRO A 121 7.49 -3.53 -8.10
CA PRO A 121 8.95 -3.43 -8.04
C PRO A 121 9.43 -1.98 -7.85
N THR A 122 8.86 -1.03 -8.60
CA THR A 122 9.21 0.40 -8.53
C THR A 122 8.84 1.01 -7.18
N CYS A 123 7.62 0.73 -6.69
CA CYS A 123 7.17 1.20 -5.39
C CYS A 123 8.02 0.61 -4.25
N LYS A 124 8.35 -0.68 -4.29
CA LYS A 124 9.22 -1.33 -3.30
C LYS A 124 10.61 -0.69 -3.28
N ASN A 125 11.26 -0.58 -4.44
CA ASN A 125 12.63 -0.07 -4.53
C ASN A 125 12.76 1.38 -4.07
N SER A 126 11.76 2.21 -4.37
CA SER A 126 11.77 3.64 -4.00
C SER A 126 11.47 3.92 -2.53
N THR A 127 10.90 2.96 -1.78
CA THR A 127 10.40 3.20 -0.42
C THR A 127 11.07 2.33 0.64
N MET A 128 11.43 1.09 0.31
CA MET A 128 11.98 0.13 1.27
C MET A 128 13.45 0.37 1.62
N LYS A 129 14.15 1.26 0.88
CA LYS A 129 15.48 1.76 1.29
C LYS A 129 15.45 2.33 2.72
N TYR A 130 14.37 3.00 3.10
CA TYR A 130 14.15 3.57 4.43
C TYR A 130 12.98 2.89 5.18
N MET A 131 12.53 1.73 4.70
CA MET A 131 11.40 0.97 5.26
C MET A 131 10.10 1.80 5.37
N ASN A 132 9.92 2.81 4.51
CA ASN A 132 8.78 3.73 4.57
C ASN A 132 7.50 3.07 4.05
N LEU A 133 6.85 2.29 4.91
CA LEU A 133 5.67 1.50 4.58
C LEU A 133 4.46 2.35 4.17
N ASN A 134 4.29 3.54 4.75
CA ASN A 134 3.24 4.48 4.35
C ASN A 134 3.41 4.94 2.90
N ARG A 135 4.66 5.25 2.48
CA ARG A 135 4.92 5.56 1.06
C ARG A 135 4.71 4.36 0.14
N LEU A 136 5.02 3.15 0.60
CA LEU A 136 4.73 1.95 -0.19
C LEU A 136 3.23 1.83 -0.48
N PHE A 137 2.38 1.96 0.55
CA PHE A 137 0.93 1.98 0.38
C PHE A 137 0.49 3.08 -0.58
N GLN A 138 0.94 4.32 -0.39
CA GLN A 138 0.55 5.45 -1.26
C GLN A 138 0.96 5.26 -2.72
N CYS A 139 2.18 4.76 -2.96
CA CYS A 139 2.68 4.48 -4.30
C CYS A 139 1.81 3.42 -5.01
N LEU A 140 1.48 2.34 -4.29
CA LEU A 140 0.65 1.26 -4.83
C LEU A 140 -0.80 1.71 -5.03
N MET A 141 -1.38 2.43 -4.06
CA MET A 141 -2.74 2.99 -4.16
C MET A 141 -2.87 3.92 -5.37
N LYS A 142 -1.90 4.81 -5.60
CA LYS A 142 -1.86 5.67 -6.78
C LYS A 142 -1.79 4.88 -8.08
N ALA A 143 -1.08 3.75 -8.09
CA ALA A 143 -0.96 2.91 -9.27
C ALA A 143 -2.25 2.15 -9.61
N VAL A 144 -3.04 1.76 -8.61
CA VAL A 144 -4.25 0.92 -8.79
C VAL A 144 -5.57 1.71 -8.74
N TYR A 145 -5.50 3.02 -8.45
CA TYR A 145 -6.58 3.98 -8.67
C TYR A 145 -6.92 4.06 -10.17
#